data_AF-A0A1G3PPS9-F1
#
_entry.id   AF-A0A1G3PPS9-F1
#
_cell.length_a   1.000
_cell.length_b   1.000
_cell.length_c   1.000
_cell.angle_alpha   90.00
_cell.angle_beta   90.00
_cell.angle_gamma   90.00
#
_symmetry.space_group_name_H-M   'P 1'
#
loop_
_entity.id
_entity.type
_entity.pdbx_description
1 polymer ?
#
loop_
_entity_poly.entity_id
_entity_poly.type
_entity_poly.pdbx_seq_one_letter_code
_entity_poly.pdbx_strand_id
1 'polypeptide(L)'
;MKYSVIVLFCMAAVSGCLKENYTPEGLGEKIALTYDMALHDAAVLLKGTPDPDSVRVQVFQLKTKYVKIMADYGVIRQKMNGDEKETVDSIVFSAVANCNIDDAETVRAAMEAFGAKGETDLTVAVSHFLIINQYANFDILMKYSPKEAASLGIPIN
;
A
#
# COMPACT_ATOMS: atom_id res chain seq x y z
N MET A 1 -6.47 -47.79 -4.87
CA MET A 1 -5.63 -46.64 -5.26
C MET A 1 -5.71 -45.59 -4.18
N LYS A 2 -4.64 -45.40 -3.40
CA LYS A 2 -4.52 -44.37 -2.36
C LYS A 2 -3.63 -43.26 -2.92
N TYR A 3 -4.18 -42.09 -3.20
CA TYR A 3 -3.38 -40.89 -3.44
C TYR A 3 -3.28 -40.14 -2.11
N SER A 4 -2.16 -40.33 -1.41
CA SER A 4 -1.74 -39.44 -0.33
C SER A 4 -1.28 -38.13 -0.95
N VAL A 5 -2.07 -37.08 -0.78
CA VAL A 5 -1.66 -35.71 -1.07
C VAL A 5 -0.62 -35.33 -0.01
N ILE A 6 0.64 -35.25 -0.45
CA ILE A 6 1.72 -34.65 0.34
C ILE A 6 1.47 -33.14 0.34
N VAL A 7 0.87 -32.65 1.41
CA VAL A 7 0.88 -31.22 1.75
C VAL A 7 2.31 -30.91 2.18
N LEU A 8 3.13 -30.46 1.24
CA LEU A 8 4.47 -29.94 1.55
C LEU A 8 4.31 -28.51 2.08
N PHE A 9 4.11 -28.42 3.39
CA PHE A 9 4.26 -27.19 4.16
C PHE A 9 5.76 -26.82 4.15
N CYS A 10 6.20 -26.08 3.13
CA CYS A 10 7.49 -25.38 3.21
C CYS A 10 7.31 -24.09 4.01
N MET A 11 7.30 -24.24 5.34
CA MET A 11 7.90 -23.23 6.21
C MET A 11 9.40 -23.23 5.92
N ALA A 12 9.85 -22.34 5.05
CA ALA A 12 11.27 -22.06 4.85
C ALA A 12 11.51 -20.56 5.07
N ALA A 13 12.12 -20.27 6.21
CA ALA A 13 13.06 -19.18 6.45
C ALA A 13 12.68 -17.78 5.92
N VAL A 14 11.99 -17.02 6.77
CA VAL A 14 12.08 -15.54 6.75
C VAL A 14 13.46 -15.15 7.30
N SER A 15 14.50 -15.26 6.47
CA SER A 15 15.78 -14.57 6.61
C SER A 15 16.68 -14.98 5.45
N GLY A 16 16.25 -14.63 4.25
CA GLY A 16 17.03 -14.76 3.03
C GLY A 16 16.89 -13.48 2.26
N CYS A 17 17.99 -12.73 2.15
CA CYS A 17 18.15 -11.53 1.34
C CYS A 17 18.02 -11.90 -0.15
N LEU A 18 16.84 -12.30 -0.61
CA LEU A 18 16.52 -12.34 -2.03
C LEU A 18 16.21 -10.90 -2.42
N LYS A 19 17.25 -10.18 -2.86
CA LYS A 19 17.06 -9.04 -3.76
C LYS A 19 16.36 -9.60 -4.98
N GLU A 20 15.03 -9.56 -5.00
CA GLU A 20 14.29 -9.73 -6.25
C GLU A 20 14.74 -8.59 -7.16
N ASN A 21 15.51 -8.92 -8.20
CA ASN A 21 15.83 -8.00 -9.27
C ASN A 21 14.57 -7.85 -10.12
N TYR A 22 13.71 -6.93 -9.70
CA TYR A 22 12.55 -6.56 -10.48
C TYR A 22 12.99 -5.88 -11.78
N THR A 23 12.35 -6.24 -12.90
CA THR A 23 12.32 -5.34 -14.05
C THR A 23 11.46 -4.12 -13.69
N PRO A 24 11.63 -2.98 -14.38
CA PRO A 24 10.76 -1.81 -14.17
C PRO A 24 9.28 -2.16 -14.28
N GLU A 25 8.90 -2.96 -15.27
CA GLU A 25 7.52 -3.41 -15.49
C GLU A 25 7.04 -4.28 -14.31
N GLY A 26 7.84 -5.27 -13.91
CA GLY A 26 7.49 -6.16 -12.80
C GLY A 26 7.34 -5.42 -11.47
N LEU A 27 8.17 -4.40 -11.20
CA LEU A 27 8.01 -3.58 -10.01
C LEU A 27 6.72 -2.73 -10.08
N GLY A 28 6.46 -2.11 -11.23
CA GLY A 28 5.25 -1.33 -11.47
C GLY A 28 3.98 -2.16 -11.26
N GLU A 29 3.94 -3.38 -11.80
CA GLU A 29 2.83 -4.32 -11.63
C GLU A 29 2.66 -4.76 -10.18
N LYS A 30 3.75 -4.99 -9.43
CA LYS A 30 3.66 -5.32 -8.00
C LYS A 30 3.12 -4.17 -7.16
N ILE A 31 3.58 -2.93 -7.42
CA ILE A 31 3.06 -1.75 -6.74
C ILE A 31 1.57 -1.56 -7.07
N ALA A 32 1.19 -1.68 -8.34
CA ALA A 32 -0.20 -1.59 -8.79
C ALA A 32 -1.11 -2.62 -8.10
N LEU A 33 -0.72 -3.89 -8.13
CA LEU A 33 -1.49 -4.95 -7.46
C LEU A 33 -1.58 -4.72 -5.94
N THR A 34 -0.49 -4.26 -5.32
CA THR A 34 -0.48 -3.99 -3.88
C THR A 34 -1.37 -2.79 -3.53
N TYR A 35 -1.47 -1.79 -4.40
CA TYR A 35 -2.39 -0.66 -4.25
C TYR A 35 -3.84 -1.15 -4.26
N ASP A 36 -4.22 -1.96 -5.25
CA ASP A 36 -5.58 -2.50 -5.35
C ASP A 36 -5.92 -3.40 -4.14
N MET A 37 -4.98 -4.24 -3.70
CA MET A 37 -5.16 -5.06 -2.50
C MET A 37 -5.35 -4.21 -1.24
N ALA A 38 -4.58 -3.11 -1.10
CA ALA A 38 -4.70 -2.21 0.04
C ALA A 38 -6.05 -1.50 0.06
N LEU A 39 -6.49 -1.03 -1.11
CA LEU A 39 -7.77 -0.36 -1.28
C LEU A 39 -8.94 -1.31 -0.99
N HIS A 40 -8.88 -2.54 -1.52
CA HIS A 40 -9.87 -3.57 -1.29
C HIS A 40 -9.96 -3.99 0.17
N ASP A 41 -8.84 -4.32 0.81
CA ASP A 41 -8.82 -4.70 2.23
C ASP A 41 -9.39 -3.59 3.12
N ALA A 42 -9.09 -2.32 2.79
CA ALA A 42 -9.64 -1.17 3.49
C ALA A 42 -11.15 -1.04 3.26
N ALA A 43 -11.62 -1.17 2.01
CA ALA A 43 -13.04 -1.13 1.68
C ALA A 43 -13.83 -2.24 2.42
N VAL A 44 -13.29 -3.46 2.48
CA VAL A 44 -13.91 -4.57 3.24
C VAL A 44 -14.02 -4.22 4.73
N LEU A 45 -12.96 -3.69 5.33
CA LEU A 45 -12.94 -3.31 6.74
C LEU A 45 -13.90 -2.15 7.05
N LEU A 46 -14.05 -1.21 6.11
CA LEU A 46 -14.82 0.03 6.27
C LEU A 46 -16.25 -0.06 5.74
N LYS A 47 -16.65 -1.22 5.21
CA LYS A 47 -17.96 -1.43 4.61
C LYS A 47 -19.08 -1.10 5.61
N GLY A 48 -20.04 -0.29 5.16
CA GLY A 48 -21.17 0.12 5.98
C GLY A 48 -20.80 1.14 7.07
N THR A 49 -19.60 1.72 7.00
CA THR A 49 -19.15 2.79 7.90
C THR A 49 -19.30 2.39 9.37
N PRO A 50 -18.51 1.39 9.82
CA PRO A 50 -18.63 0.83 11.15
C PRO A 50 -18.35 1.88 12.23
N ASP A 51 -18.59 1.50 13.49
CA ASP A 51 -18.22 2.36 14.61
C ASP A 51 -16.70 2.63 14.63
N PRO A 52 -16.24 3.90 14.74
CA PRO A 52 -14.82 4.24 14.68
C PRO A 52 -13.94 3.44 15.65
N ASP A 53 -14.41 3.23 16.88
CA ASP A 53 -13.63 2.54 17.90
C ASP A 53 -13.51 1.04 17.62
N SER A 54 -14.51 0.47 16.94
CA SER A 54 -14.50 -0.95 16.55
C SER A 54 -13.50 -1.31 15.45
N VAL A 55 -13.08 -0.32 14.63
CA VAL A 55 -12.17 -0.53 13.49
C VAL A 55 -10.83 0.18 13.60
N ARG A 56 -10.67 1.11 14.55
CA ARG A 56 -9.48 1.97 14.67
C ARG A 56 -8.19 1.16 14.61
N VAL A 57 -8.06 0.16 15.48
CA VAL A 57 -6.85 -0.67 15.58
C VAL A 57 -6.57 -1.39 14.27
N GLN A 58 -7.60 -1.99 13.64
CA GLN A 58 -7.45 -2.69 12.37
C GLN A 58 -7.02 -1.74 11.25
N VAL A 59 -7.60 -0.53 11.17
CA VAL A 59 -7.24 0.48 10.16
C VAL A 59 -5.77 0.86 10.27
N PHE A 60 -5.28 1.17 11.48
CA PHE A 60 -3.88 1.53 11.68
C PHE A 60 -2.93 0.36 11.37
N GLN A 61 -3.26 -0.87 11.79
CA GLN A 61 -2.46 -2.05 11.47
C GLN A 61 -2.41 -2.31 9.96
N LEU A 62 -3.54 -2.17 9.27
CA LEU A 62 -3.65 -2.34 7.83
C LEU A 62 -2.84 -1.28 7.08
N LYS A 63 -2.93 -0.01 7.50
CA LYS A 63 -2.09 1.08 6.97
C LYS A 63 -0.62 0.73 7.14
N THR A 64 -0.18 0.39 8.36
CA THR A 64 1.23 0.10 8.64
C THR A 64 1.75 -1.06 7.79
N LYS A 65 0.96 -2.13 7.62
CA LYS A 65 1.30 -3.25 6.73
C LYS A 65 1.59 -2.77 5.31
N TYR A 66 0.67 -2.02 4.70
CA TYR A 66 0.80 -1.61 3.31
C TYR A 66 1.83 -0.50 3.11
N VAL A 67 1.96 0.44 4.05
CA VAL A 67 3.04 1.44 4.04
C VAL A 67 4.40 0.75 4.02
N LYS A 68 4.60 -0.27 4.85
CA LYS A 68 5.86 -1.01 4.89
C LYS A 68 6.15 -1.69 3.57
N ILE A 69 5.18 -2.39 2.99
CA ILE A 69 5.34 -3.08 1.70
C ILE A 69 5.67 -2.07 0.59
N MET A 70 4.93 -0.96 0.51
CA MET A 70 5.17 0.08 -0.49
C MET A 70 6.54 0.74 -0.30
N ALA A 71 6.97 0.98 0.93
CA ALA A 71 8.30 1.52 1.21
C ALA A 71 9.41 0.55 0.77
N ASP A 72 9.23 -0.75 0.99
CA ASP A 72 10.19 -1.77 0.53
C ASP A 72 10.30 -1.76 -1.02
N TYR A 73 9.19 -1.55 -1.74
CA TYR A 73 9.23 -1.29 -3.20
C TYR A 73 9.91 0.02 -3.57
N GLY A 74 9.68 1.09 -2.80
CA GLY A 74 10.33 2.38 -2.99
C GLY A 74 11.85 2.30 -2.90
N VAL A 75 12.39 1.49 -2.00
CA VAL A 75 13.84 1.23 -1.90
C VAL A 75 14.39 0.54 -3.16
N ILE A 76 13.60 -0.28 -3.83
CA ILE A 76 13.98 -0.92 -5.09
C ILE A 76 13.91 0.12 -6.23
N ARG A 77 12.79 0.84 -6.33
CA ARG A 77 12.61 1.93 -7.32
C ARG A 77 13.72 2.96 -7.23
N GLN A 78 14.21 3.31 -6.05
CA GLN A 78 15.28 4.31 -5.90
C GLN A 78 16.63 3.90 -6.49
N LYS A 79 16.87 2.60 -6.70
CA LYS A 79 18.10 2.10 -7.34
C LYS A 79 18.01 2.09 -8.86
N MET A 80 16.82 2.31 -9.42
CA MET A 80 16.58 2.37 -10.85
C MET A 80 17.00 3.74 -11.42
N ASN A 81 17.34 3.76 -12.70
CA ASN A 81 17.63 4.98 -13.44
C ASN A 81 16.33 5.76 -13.78
N GLY A 82 16.45 6.90 -14.47
CA GLY A 82 15.31 7.76 -14.81
C GLY A 82 14.23 7.07 -15.65
N ASP A 83 14.63 6.44 -16.76
CA ASP A 83 13.71 5.78 -17.70
C ASP A 83 13.02 4.57 -17.06
N GLU A 84 13.74 3.83 -16.23
CA GLU A 84 13.20 2.71 -15.45
C GLU A 84 12.18 3.20 -14.41
N LYS A 85 12.47 4.28 -13.69
CA LYS A 85 11.53 4.90 -12.74
C LYS A 85 10.27 5.41 -13.45
N GLU A 86 10.41 6.03 -14.62
CA GLU A 86 9.29 6.51 -15.42
C GLU A 86 8.39 5.35 -15.88
N THR A 87 8.99 4.22 -16.26
CA THR A 87 8.25 3.00 -16.61
C THR A 87 7.42 2.49 -15.43
N VAL A 88 8.03 2.39 -14.24
CA VAL A 88 7.32 2.03 -13.00
C VAL A 88 6.18 3.01 -12.71
N ASP A 89 6.45 4.31 -12.75
CA ASP A 89 5.49 5.35 -12.41
C ASP A 89 4.30 5.38 -13.37
N SER A 90 4.53 5.15 -14.68
CA SER A 90 3.48 5.08 -15.70
C SER A 90 2.51 3.92 -15.44
N ILE A 91 3.04 2.73 -15.10
CA ILE A 91 2.22 1.55 -14.77
C ILE A 91 1.40 1.81 -13.51
N VAL A 92 2.03 2.35 -12.46
CA VAL A 92 1.34 2.66 -11.20
C VAL A 92 0.27 3.74 -11.41
N PHE A 93 0.56 4.78 -12.19
CA PHE A 93 -0.39 5.83 -12.52
C PHE A 93 -1.62 5.25 -13.24
N SER A 94 -1.41 4.39 -14.23
CA SER A 94 -2.49 3.71 -14.96
C SER A 94 -3.34 2.86 -14.02
N ALA A 95 -2.73 2.12 -13.10
CA ALA A 95 -3.45 1.29 -12.13
C ALA A 95 -4.32 2.14 -11.18
N VAL A 96 -3.76 3.21 -10.61
CA VAL A 96 -4.50 4.12 -9.73
C VAL A 96 -5.68 4.77 -10.47
N ALA A 97 -5.48 5.17 -11.72
CA ALA A 97 -6.54 5.75 -12.55
C ALA A 97 -7.68 4.77 -12.88
N ASN A 98 -7.37 3.46 -12.92
CA ASN A 98 -8.32 2.39 -13.26
C ASN A 98 -8.69 1.51 -12.06
N CYS A 99 -8.46 2.00 -10.84
CA CYS A 99 -8.75 1.23 -9.63
C CYS A 99 -10.25 0.91 -9.49
N ASN A 100 -10.57 -0.05 -8.62
CA ASN A 100 -11.96 -0.39 -8.34
C ASN A 100 -12.70 0.79 -7.71
N ILE A 101 -13.63 1.38 -8.48
CA ILE A 101 -14.38 2.56 -8.07
C ILE A 101 -15.24 2.30 -6.83
N ASP A 102 -15.82 1.11 -6.67
CA ASP A 102 -16.68 0.79 -5.53
C ASP A 102 -15.87 0.72 -4.23
N ASP A 103 -14.65 0.18 -4.29
CA ASP A 103 -13.74 0.13 -3.15
C ASP A 103 -13.27 1.56 -2.80
N ALA A 104 -12.91 2.37 -3.81
CA ALA A 104 -12.54 3.76 -3.61
C ALA A 104 -13.66 4.61 -2.98
N GLU A 105 -14.89 4.46 -3.45
CA GLU A 105 -16.06 5.16 -2.90
C GLU A 105 -16.38 4.70 -1.48
N THR A 106 -16.23 3.40 -1.18
CA THR A 106 -16.39 2.88 0.20
C THR A 106 -15.40 3.54 1.16
N VAL A 107 -14.13 3.67 0.74
CA VAL A 107 -13.09 4.34 1.53
C VAL A 107 -13.39 5.84 1.71
N ARG A 108 -13.84 6.53 0.65
CA ARG A 108 -14.24 7.95 0.73
C ARG A 108 -15.42 8.17 1.66
N ALA A 109 -16.47 7.34 1.56
CA ALA A 109 -17.64 7.44 2.41
C ALA A 109 -17.29 7.23 3.90
N ALA A 110 -16.41 6.28 4.20
CA ALA A 110 -15.94 6.07 5.57
C ALA A 110 -15.11 7.25 6.09
N MET A 111 -14.22 7.80 5.25
CA MET A 111 -13.43 8.99 5.55
C MET A 111 -14.33 10.19 5.91
N GLU A 112 -15.34 10.47 5.08
CA GLU A 112 -16.30 11.57 5.34
C GLU A 112 -17.08 11.36 6.63
N ALA A 113 -17.57 10.15 6.87
CA ALA A 113 -18.37 9.84 8.04
C ALA A 113 -17.55 9.87 9.34
N PHE A 114 -16.30 9.43 9.33
CA PHE A 114 -15.39 9.57 10.47
C PHE A 114 -15.04 11.05 10.71
N GLY A 115 -14.78 11.81 9.65
CA GLY A 115 -14.54 13.25 9.74
C GLY A 115 -15.71 13.99 10.38
N ALA A 116 -16.95 13.67 9.99
CA ALA A 116 -18.17 14.24 10.56
C ALA A 116 -18.35 13.92 12.05
N LYS A 117 -17.76 12.82 12.54
CA LYS A 117 -17.73 12.43 13.96
C LYS A 117 -16.58 13.06 14.75
N GLY A 118 -15.72 13.86 14.11
CA GLY A 118 -14.53 14.45 14.74
C GLY A 118 -13.33 13.50 14.84
N GLU A 119 -13.38 12.35 14.17
CA GLU A 119 -12.35 11.31 14.23
C GLU A 119 -11.18 11.63 13.30
N THR A 120 -10.45 12.71 13.61
CA THR A 120 -9.43 13.29 12.73
C THR A 120 -8.33 12.29 12.40
N ASP A 121 -7.76 11.62 13.41
CA ASP A 121 -6.63 10.69 13.20
C ASP A 121 -7.06 9.47 12.39
N LEU A 122 -8.26 8.95 12.63
CA LEU A 122 -8.79 7.82 11.87
C LEU A 122 -9.11 8.23 10.43
N THR A 123 -9.67 9.42 10.22
CA THR A 123 -9.94 10.00 8.90
C THR A 123 -8.65 10.11 8.09
N VAL A 124 -7.58 10.61 8.70
CA VAL A 124 -6.25 10.68 8.08
C VAL A 124 -5.71 9.28 7.78
N ALA A 125 -5.84 8.34 8.71
CA ALA A 125 -5.37 6.97 8.48
C ALA A 125 -6.12 6.29 7.32
N VAL A 126 -7.43 6.52 7.18
CA VAL A 126 -8.25 6.00 6.07
C VAL A 126 -7.87 6.66 4.74
N SER A 127 -7.65 7.97 4.72
CA SER A 127 -7.31 8.68 3.48
C SER A 127 -6.00 8.18 2.85
N HIS A 128 -5.08 7.65 3.66
CA HIS A 128 -3.82 7.10 3.18
C HIS A 128 -4.01 5.91 2.22
N PHE A 129 -5.11 5.15 2.27
CA PHE A 129 -5.35 4.05 1.33
C PHE A 129 -5.56 4.56 -0.11
N LEU A 130 -6.09 5.76 -0.29
CA LEU A 130 -6.28 6.37 -1.61
C LEU A 130 -4.97 6.83 -2.25
N ILE A 131 -3.92 7.01 -1.46
CA ILE A 131 -2.61 7.52 -1.87
C ILE A 131 -1.46 6.58 -1.48
N ILE A 132 -1.76 5.33 -1.13
CA ILE A 132 -0.78 4.41 -0.54
C ILE A 132 0.37 4.09 -1.50
N ASN A 133 0.14 4.21 -2.81
CA ASN A 133 1.17 4.08 -3.83
C ASN A 133 2.30 5.14 -3.70
N GLN A 134 2.02 6.31 -3.12
CA GLN A 134 3.03 7.36 -2.92
C GLN A 134 4.17 6.89 -2.01
N TYR A 135 3.93 5.91 -1.14
CA TYR A 135 4.97 5.32 -0.30
C TYR A 135 5.99 4.49 -1.09
N ALA A 136 5.69 4.12 -2.34
CA ALA A 136 6.66 3.51 -3.26
C ALA A 136 7.41 4.55 -4.12
N ASN A 137 7.02 5.83 -4.08
CA ASN A 137 7.68 6.92 -4.79
C ASN A 137 8.21 7.95 -3.78
N PHE A 138 9.44 7.73 -3.30
CA PHE A 138 10.03 8.59 -2.28
C PHE A 138 10.21 10.04 -2.73
N ASP A 139 10.35 10.30 -4.03
CA ASP A 139 10.49 11.66 -4.55
C ASP A 139 9.18 12.44 -4.31
N ILE A 140 8.03 11.80 -4.56
CA ILE A 140 6.69 12.31 -4.22
C ILE A 140 6.51 12.39 -2.70
N LEU A 141 6.84 11.33 -1.96
CA LEU A 141 6.62 11.27 -0.52
C LEU A 141 7.42 12.35 0.23
N MET A 142 8.68 12.60 -0.14
CA MET A 142 9.50 13.65 0.45
C MET A 142 8.96 15.05 0.11
N LYS A 143 8.44 15.24 -1.11
CA LYS A 143 7.86 16.52 -1.55
C LYS A 143 6.60 16.88 -0.78
N TYR A 144 5.72 15.92 -0.52
CA TYR A 144 4.39 16.19 0.06
C TYR A 144 4.26 15.79 1.54
N SER A 145 5.13 14.93 2.07
CA SER A 145 5.07 14.42 3.44
C SER A 145 6.46 14.12 4.01
N PRO A 146 7.35 15.14 4.12
CA PRO A 146 8.74 14.93 4.54
C PRO A 146 8.87 14.35 5.97
N LYS A 147 7.93 14.65 6.87
CA LYS A 147 7.90 14.07 8.22
C LYS A 147 7.62 12.56 8.20
N GLU A 148 6.73 12.11 7.32
CA GLU A 148 6.41 10.69 7.15
C GLU A 148 7.57 9.97 6.45
N ALA A 149 8.20 10.60 5.46
CA ALA A 149 9.42 10.04 4.87
C ALA A 149 10.53 9.84 5.92
N ALA A 150 10.73 10.82 6.80
CA ALA A 150 11.69 10.72 7.89
C ALA A 150 11.35 9.63 8.91
N SER A 151 10.06 9.46 9.26
CA SER A 151 9.62 8.39 10.19
C SER A 151 9.86 6.99 9.64
N LEU A 152 9.90 6.85 8.31
CA LEU A 152 10.21 5.61 7.59
C LEU A 152 11.70 5.39 7.36
N GLY A 153 12.57 6.31 7.80
CA GLY A 153 14.02 6.22 7.60
C GLY A 153 14.45 6.44 6.14
N ILE A 154 13.62 7.12 5.34
CA ILE A 154 13.94 7.43 3.95
C ILE A 154 14.94 8.60 3.94
N PRO A 155 16.14 8.43 3.35
CA PRO A 155 17.15 9.48 3.32
C PRO A 155 16.65 10.66 2.48
N ILE A 156 16.66 11.85 3.09
CA ILE A 156 16.38 13.12 2.41
C ILE A 156 17.70 13.54 1.77
N ASN A 157 17.80 13.41 0.45
CA ASN A 157 18.96 13.88 -0.31
C ASN A 157 18.89 15.38 -0.55
#